data_AF-A0ABD3GGY7-F1
#
_entry.id   AF-A0ABD3GGY7-F1
#
_cell.length_a   1.000
_cell.length_b   1.000
_cell.length_c   1.000
_cell.angle_alpha   90.00
_cell.angle_beta   90.00
_cell.angle_gamma   90.00
#
_symmetry.space_group_name_H-M   'P 1'
#
loop_
_entity.id
_entity.type
_entity.pdbx_description
1 polymer ?
#
loop_
_entity_poly.entity_id
_entity_poly.type
_entity_poly.pdbx_seq_one_letter_code
_entity_poly.pdbx_strand_id
1 'polypeptide(L)'
;MATLASVLASAFIRSFLPFHAVQAQCSNRNSCKPGRGALVIGRVGVSSLDAVKGSSKFARYSAVCKASEKDTVSKARNFQLEATQLLAELLKADDIKSTAEKHVDSLSEDFFIIASTYLDLAKKEGNLEVVSKLETTLRTALEVKETTLRPEIRLLNQLLRETAEKDRASTIQTNVQYLSSDSYFFQLLSRMIKDVESQKTNPNQLRLLTQLRMINKETREVAKAMKRK
;
A
#
# COMPACT_ATOMS: atom_id res chain seq x y z
N MET A 1 -7.34 -19.93 2.72
CA MET A 1 -6.49 -19.22 3.69
C MET A 1 -5.60 -18.12 3.07
N ALA A 2 -5.60 -17.90 1.75
CA ALA A 2 -4.68 -16.96 1.07
C ALA A 2 -5.09 -15.46 1.05
N THR A 3 -6.22 -15.07 1.67
CA THR A 3 -6.76 -13.70 1.55
C THR A 3 -6.28 -12.73 2.63
N LEU A 4 -5.72 -13.21 3.75
CA LEU A 4 -5.26 -12.33 4.84
C LEU A 4 -3.86 -11.77 4.58
N ALA A 5 -2.95 -12.58 4.06
CA ALA A 5 -1.58 -12.14 3.76
C ALA A 5 -1.53 -11.08 2.64
N SER A 6 -2.36 -11.20 1.60
CA SER A 6 -2.43 -10.21 0.51
C SER A 6 -3.05 -8.87 0.97
N VAL A 7 -4.07 -8.92 1.83
CA VAL A 7 -4.68 -7.71 2.42
C VAL A 7 -3.75 -7.06 3.44
N LEU A 8 -3.05 -7.85 4.25
CA LEU A 8 -2.06 -7.34 5.20
C LEU A 8 -0.84 -6.78 4.49
N ALA A 9 -0.33 -7.39 3.42
CA ALA A 9 0.73 -6.80 2.61
C ALA A 9 0.27 -5.47 2.01
N SER A 10 -0.93 -5.41 1.43
CA SER A 10 -1.49 -4.18 0.86
C SER A 10 -1.76 -3.09 1.90
N ALA A 11 -2.16 -3.46 3.12
CA ALA A 11 -2.40 -2.53 4.21
C ALA A 11 -1.09 -2.09 4.89
N PHE A 12 -0.12 -2.99 5.02
CA PHE A 12 1.19 -2.71 5.62
C PHE A 12 2.01 -1.78 4.74
N ILE A 13 2.03 -2.03 3.42
CA ILE A 13 2.59 -1.13 2.39
C ILE A 13 1.95 0.27 2.49
N ARG A 14 0.62 0.37 2.66
CA ARG A 14 -0.07 1.67 2.74
C ARG A 14 0.00 2.39 4.08
N SER A 15 0.14 1.68 5.21
CA SER A 15 0.13 2.26 6.55
C SER A 15 1.51 2.70 7.04
N PHE A 16 2.60 2.21 6.42
CA PHE A 16 3.97 2.60 6.78
C PHE A 16 4.54 3.75 5.94
N LEU A 17 3.82 4.17 4.90
CA LEU A 17 4.11 5.39 4.17
C LEU A 17 3.69 6.62 5.00
N PRO A 18 4.61 7.55 5.36
CA PRO A 18 4.20 8.95 5.35
C PRO A 18 3.69 9.21 3.94
N PHE A 19 2.44 9.63 3.86
CA PHE A 19 1.75 10.03 2.64
C PHE A 19 2.53 11.23 2.03
N HIS A 20 3.68 10.98 1.41
CA HIS A 20 4.07 11.73 0.23
C HIS A 20 3.05 11.31 -0.82
N ALA A 21 1.86 11.87 -0.68
CA ALA A 21 1.07 12.23 -1.82
C ALA A 21 1.99 13.08 -2.70
N VAL A 22 2.71 12.42 -3.61
CA VAL A 22 2.61 12.83 -5.00
C VAL A 22 1.15 12.59 -5.38
N GLN A 23 0.29 13.45 -4.81
CA GLN A 23 -0.79 14.04 -5.54
C GLN A 23 -0.07 14.63 -6.75
N ALA A 24 -0.01 13.84 -7.82
CA ALA A 24 -0.24 14.43 -9.13
C ALA A 24 -1.61 15.11 -8.99
N GLN A 25 -1.57 16.34 -8.48
CA GLN A 25 -2.58 17.34 -8.72
C GLN A 25 -2.61 17.52 -10.22
N CYS A 26 -3.30 16.63 -10.91
CA CYS A 26 -4.14 17.04 -12.03
C CYS A 26 -5.33 17.84 -11.45
N SER A 27 -5.03 18.88 -10.66
CA SER A 27 -5.96 19.93 -10.32
C SER A 27 -5.90 20.96 -11.43
N ASN A 28 -6.30 20.55 -12.63
CA ASN A 28 -6.88 21.46 -13.60
C ASN A 28 -7.77 20.70 -14.59
N ARG A 29 -8.79 20.01 -14.06
CA ARG A 29 -9.99 19.78 -14.86
C ARG A 29 -10.71 21.12 -15.01
N ASN A 30 -10.45 21.77 -16.13
CA ASN A 30 -11.48 22.34 -16.99
C ASN A 30 -12.72 22.85 -16.27
N SER A 31 -12.65 24.10 -15.81
CA SER A 31 -13.75 25.02 -16.01
C SER A 31 -13.81 25.42 -17.50
N CYS A 32 -14.12 24.46 -18.37
CA CYS A 32 -14.68 24.72 -19.68
C CYS A 32 -15.93 23.85 -19.77
N LYS A 33 -17.05 24.43 -19.34
CA LYS A 33 -18.38 23.88 -19.57
C LYS A 33 -18.59 23.78 -21.08
N PRO A 34 -18.81 22.59 -21.67
CA PRO A 34 -19.62 22.54 -22.87
C PRO A 34 -21.04 22.91 -22.46
N GLY A 35 -21.54 24.01 -23.02
CA GLY A 35 -22.92 24.43 -22.87
C GLY A 35 -23.88 23.32 -23.28
N ARG A 36 -25.05 23.32 -22.64
CA ARG A 36 -26.19 22.46 -22.96
C ARG A 36 -26.53 22.60 -24.45
N GLY A 37 -26.44 21.50 -25.18
CA GLY A 37 -27.12 21.30 -26.45
C GLY A 37 -27.99 20.06 -26.32
N ALA A 38 -29.24 20.27 -25.90
CA ALA A 38 -30.29 19.28 -26.09
C ALA A 38 -30.50 19.17 -27.61
N LEU A 39 -30.02 18.09 -28.23
CA LEU A 39 -30.39 17.78 -29.61
C LEU A 39 -31.70 16.99 -29.56
N VAL A 40 -32.79 17.76 -29.58
CA VAL A 40 -34.07 17.32 -30.09
C VAL A 40 -33.90 17.00 -31.57
N ILE A 41 -34.33 15.82 -31.98
CA ILE A 41 -34.45 15.44 -33.40
C ILE A 41 -35.48 16.37 -34.02
N GLY A 42 -35.02 17.30 -34.86
CA GLY A 42 -35.87 18.20 -35.63
C GLY A 42 -35.34 18.32 -37.05
N ARG A 43 -36.05 17.71 -37.99
CA ARG A 43 -35.87 17.85 -39.45
C ARG A 43 -35.77 19.32 -39.87
N VAL A 44 -34.84 19.56 -40.81
CA VAL A 44 -34.86 20.56 -41.91
C VAL A 44 -34.96 22.04 -41.52
N GLY A 45 -33.93 22.82 -41.90
CA GLY A 45 -33.98 24.28 -41.93
C GLY A 45 -32.61 24.88 -42.26
N VAL A 46 -32.36 25.10 -43.55
CA VAL A 46 -31.19 25.80 -44.10
C VAL A 46 -31.24 27.27 -43.66
N SER A 47 -30.13 27.86 -43.20
CA SER A 47 -29.68 29.23 -43.54
C SER A 47 -28.41 29.67 -42.80
N SER A 48 -27.55 30.32 -43.59
CA SER A 48 -26.60 31.39 -43.24
C SER A 48 -25.26 31.03 -42.59
N LEU A 49 -24.23 31.15 -43.44
CA LEU A 49 -22.84 31.38 -43.10
C LEU A 49 -22.68 32.65 -42.27
N ASP A 50 -21.81 32.61 -41.27
CA ASP A 50 -20.94 33.74 -40.93
C ASP A 50 -19.57 33.25 -40.48
N ALA A 51 -18.56 33.77 -41.16
CA ALA A 51 -17.16 33.40 -41.05
C ALA A 51 -16.49 34.18 -39.91
N VAL A 52 -16.09 33.50 -38.84
CA VAL A 52 -15.22 34.08 -37.80
C VAL A 52 -13.78 33.65 -38.02
N LYS A 53 -13.03 34.53 -38.69
CA LYS A 53 -11.57 34.51 -38.81
C LYS A 53 -10.98 35.02 -37.48
N GLY A 54 -10.46 34.11 -36.64
CA GLY A 54 -9.93 34.43 -35.31
C GLY A 54 -8.54 33.84 -35.06
N SER A 55 -7.52 34.51 -35.60
CA SER A 55 -6.13 34.67 -35.09
C SER A 55 -5.57 33.64 -34.10
N SER A 56 -4.79 32.71 -34.67
CA SER A 56 -3.75 31.89 -34.07
C SER A 56 -2.73 32.70 -33.24
N LYS A 57 -2.73 32.55 -31.91
CA LYS A 57 -1.63 33.01 -31.00
C LYS A 57 -1.38 32.08 -29.80
N PHE A 58 -1.59 30.77 -29.93
CA PHE A 58 -1.23 29.78 -28.88
C PHE A 58 -0.11 28.84 -29.36
N ALA A 59 1.13 29.34 -29.44
CA ALA A 59 2.27 28.54 -29.93
C ALA A 59 3.55 28.64 -29.09
N ARG A 60 3.49 28.97 -27.79
CA ARG A 60 4.71 29.18 -26.97
C ARG A 60 4.69 28.64 -25.53
N TYR A 61 4.00 27.53 -25.25
CA TYR A 61 4.13 26.82 -23.97
C TYR A 61 4.18 25.30 -24.18
N SER A 62 5.30 24.76 -24.70
CA SER A 62 5.48 23.29 -24.78
C SER A 62 6.91 22.79 -24.51
N ALA A 63 7.88 23.68 -24.30
CA ALA A 63 9.30 23.30 -24.28
C ALA A 63 9.91 23.01 -22.88
N VAL A 64 9.21 23.27 -21.78
CA VAL A 64 9.82 23.18 -20.42
C VAL A 64 9.50 21.87 -19.67
N CYS A 65 8.56 21.05 -20.14
CA CYS A 65 8.14 19.84 -19.41
C CYS A 65 8.88 18.54 -19.75
N LYS A 66 9.85 18.55 -20.68
CA LYS A 66 10.48 17.30 -21.16
C LYS A 66 11.73 16.85 -20.39
N ALA A 67 12.33 17.73 -19.58
CA ALA A 67 13.58 17.40 -18.88
C ALA A 67 13.34 16.60 -17.58
N SER A 68 12.22 16.82 -16.87
CA SER A 68 11.97 16.13 -15.59
C SER A 68 11.44 14.70 -15.75
N GLU A 69 10.85 14.36 -16.89
CA GLU A 69 10.22 13.05 -17.13
C GLU A 69 11.24 11.93 -17.38
N LYS A 70 12.40 12.26 -17.99
CA LYS A 70 13.43 11.25 -18.29
C LYS A 70 14.10 10.69 -17.03
N ASP A 71 14.26 11.52 -16.00
CA ASP A 71 14.92 11.14 -14.76
C ASP A 71 14.03 10.26 -13.87
N THR A 72 12.72 10.51 -13.86
CA THR A 72 11.77 9.71 -13.08
C THR A 72 11.60 8.31 -13.67
N VAL A 73 11.51 8.21 -15.00
CA VAL A 73 11.42 6.91 -15.71
C VAL A 73 12.68 6.09 -15.50
N SER A 74 13.86 6.73 -15.56
CA SER A 74 15.14 6.03 -15.38
C SER A 74 15.29 5.48 -13.96
N LYS A 75 14.90 6.26 -12.93
CA LYS A 75 14.90 5.81 -11.53
C LYS A 75 13.94 4.65 -11.29
N ALA A 76 12.70 4.76 -11.78
CA ALA A 76 11.70 3.69 -11.64
C ALA A 76 12.18 2.37 -12.28
N ARG A 77 12.83 2.46 -13.45
CA ARG A 77 13.41 1.29 -14.12
C ARG A 77 14.53 0.66 -13.30
N ASN A 78 15.39 1.47 -12.67
CA ASN A 78 16.48 0.96 -11.85
C ASN A 78 15.95 0.24 -10.61
N PHE A 79 14.98 0.82 -9.89
CA PHE A 79 14.35 0.15 -8.76
C PHE A 79 13.71 -1.19 -9.15
N GLN A 80 13.08 -1.23 -10.33
CA GLN A 80 12.52 -2.47 -10.83
C GLN A 80 13.58 -3.55 -11.08
N LEU A 81 14.69 -3.16 -11.72
CA LEU A 81 15.81 -4.08 -12.00
C LEU A 81 16.45 -4.60 -10.72
N GLU A 82 16.72 -3.72 -9.75
CA GLU A 82 17.30 -4.08 -8.45
C GLU A 82 16.40 -5.03 -7.68
N ALA A 83 15.09 -4.73 -7.59
CA ALA A 83 14.12 -5.60 -6.93
C ALA A 83 14.02 -6.98 -7.60
N THR A 84 13.97 -7.03 -8.94
CA THR A 84 13.93 -8.30 -9.68
C THR A 84 15.23 -9.09 -9.51
N GLN A 85 16.39 -8.43 -9.48
CA GLN A 85 17.68 -9.07 -9.26
C GLN A 85 17.76 -9.68 -7.84
N LEU A 86 17.35 -8.91 -6.81
CA LEU A 86 17.33 -9.41 -5.44
C LEU A 86 16.36 -10.58 -5.27
N LEU A 87 15.18 -10.53 -5.91
CA LEU A 87 14.23 -11.64 -5.89
C LEU A 87 14.83 -12.91 -6.52
N ALA A 88 15.54 -12.76 -7.64
CA ALA A 88 16.22 -13.88 -8.30
C ALA A 88 17.36 -14.46 -7.45
N GLU A 89 18.09 -13.62 -6.71
CA GLU A 89 19.13 -14.05 -5.78
C GLU A 89 18.52 -14.85 -4.61
N LEU A 90 17.46 -14.33 -4.00
CA LEU A 90 16.76 -15.01 -2.91
C LEU A 90 16.17 -16.35 -3.34
N LEU A 91 15.64 -16.46 -4.55
CA LEU A 91 15.08 -17.72 -5.08
C LEU A 91 16.15 -18.78 -5.41
N LYS A 92 17.40 -18.36 -5.63
CA LYS A 92 18.53 -19.26 -5.94
C LYS A 92 19.34 -19.65 -4.70
N ALA A 93 19.17 -18.93 -3.60
CA ALA A 93 19.94 -19.15 -2.38
C ALA A 93 19.59 -20.49 -1.73
N ASP A 94 20.61 -21.21 -1.26
CA ASP A 94 20.43 -22.42 -0.44
C ASP A 94 19.80 -22.07 0.93
N ASP A 95 20.21 -20.93 1.49
CA ASP A 95 19.63 -20.32 2.70
C ASP A 95 19.04 -18.94 2.38
N ILE A 96 17.72 -18.92 2.21
CA ILE A 96 16.95 -17.71 1.93
C ILE A 96 17.08 -16.69 3.07
N LYS A 97 17.09 -17.17 4.32
CA LYS A 97 17.09 -16.29 5.49
C LYS A 97 18.43 -15.56 5.62
N SER A 98 19.55 -16.28 5.52
CA SER A 98 20.88 -15.68 5.56
C SER A 98 21.08 -14.67 4.41
N THR A 99 20.58 -14.99 3.22
CA THR A 99 20.65 -14.07 2.07
C THR A 99 19.79 -12.82 2.29
N ALA A 100 18.58 -12.98 2.83
CA ALA A 100 17.72 -11.85 3.17
C ALA A 100 18.32 -10.94 4.26
N GLU A 101 18.99 -11.52 5.26
CA GLU A 101 19.67 -10.75 6.32
C GLU A 101 20.79 -9.88 5.77
N LYS A 102 21.55 -10.37 4.78
CA LYS A 102 22.60 -9.59 4.09
C LYS A 102 22.05 -8.39 3.31
N HIS A 103 20.81 -8.51 2.81
CA HIS A 103 20.16 -7.52 1.95
C HIS A 103 18.99 -6.81 2.64
N VAL A 104 18.97 -6.74 3.97
CA VAL A 104 17.83 -6.23 4.73
C VAL A 104 17.45 -4.79 4.39
N ASP A 105 18.42 -3.97 4.00
CA ASP A 105 18.20 -2.57 3.59
C ASP A 105 17.56 -2.49 2.20
N SER A 106 17.86 -3.44 1.31
CA SER A 106 17.30 -3.56 -0.03
C SER A 106 15.90 -4.20 -0.05
N LEU A 107 15.45 -4.78 1.07
CA LEU A 107 14.07 -5.25 1.27
C LEU A 107 13.12 -4.06 1.48
N SER A 108 12.99 -3.22 0.46
CA SER A 108 12.15 -2.03 0.42
C SER A 108 10.69 -2.36 0.10
N GLU A 109 9.82 -1.35 0.21
CA GLU A 109 8.42 -1.46 -0.20
C GLU A 109 8.28 -1.84 -1.69
N ASP A 110 9.07 -1.20 -2.55
CA ASP A 110 9.08 -1.45 -3.99
C ASP A 110 9.44 -2.90 -4.31
N PHE A 111 10.39 -3.48 -3.56
CA PHE A 111 10.73 -4.89 -3.68
C PHE A 111 9.51 -5.78 -3.42
N PHE A 112 8.77 -5.56 -2.33
CA PHE A 112 7.59 -6.37 -2.01
C PHE A 112 6.45 -6.15 -3.00
N ILE A 113 6.27 -4.93 -3.53
CA ILE A 113 5.28 -4.66 -4.59
C ILE A 113 5.62 -5.47 -5.85
N ILE A 114 6.87 -5.42 -6.30
CA ILE A 114 7.31 -6.12 -7.51
C ILE A 114 7.20 -7.64 -7.32
N ALA A 115 7.69 -8.15 -6.19
CA ALA A 115 7.64 -9.59 -5.91
C ALA A 115 6.19 -10.11 -5.79
N SER A 116 5.28 -9.32 -5.22
CA SER A 116 3.85 -9.67 -5.19
C SER A 116 3.24 -9.74 -6.61
N THR A 117 3.69 -8.89 -7.53
CA THR A 117 3.28 -8.93 -8.94
C THR A 117 3.70 -10.23 -9.61
N TYR A 118 4.95 -10.67 -9.38
CA TYR A 118 5.43 -11.97 -9.89
C TYR A 118 4.67 -13.16 -9.27
N LEU A 119 4.35 -13.10 -7.98
CA LEU A 119 3.53 -14.12 -7.32
C LEU A 119 2.14 -14.23 -7.96
N ASP A 120 1.49 -13.10 -8.23
CA ASP A 120 0.17 -13.07 -8.88
C ASP A 120 0.22 -13.59 -10.31
N LEU A 121 1.30 -13.30 -11.07
CA LEU A 121 1.51 -13.87 -12.40
C LEU A 121 1.67 -15.39 -12.34
N ALA A 122 2.52 -15.90 -11.44
CA ALA A 122 2.71 -17.34 -11.26
C ALA A 122 1.41 -18.06 -10.86
N LYS A 123 0.57 -17.41 -10.05
CA LYS A 123 -0.78 -17.92 -9.70
C LYS A 123 -1.70 -18.00 -10.92
N LYS A 124 -1.69 -16.98 -11.78
CA LYS A 124 -2.49 -16.94 -13.02
C LYS A 124 -2.04 -17.99 -14.03
N GLU A 125 -0.74 -18.27 -14.09
CA GLU A 125 -0.16 -19.30 -14.96
C GLU A 125 -0.39 -20.72 -14.42
N GLY A 126 -0.87 -20.87 -13.18
CA GLY A 126 -1.11 -22.18 -12.55
C GLY A 126 0.18 -22.91 -12.15
N ASN A 127 1.33 -22.21 -12.09
CA ASN A 127 2.60 -22.81 -11.73
C ASN A 127 2.73 -22.92 -10.20
N LEU A 128 2.12 -23.96 -9.62
CA LEU A 128 2.05 -24.15 -8.17
C LEU A 128 3.43 -24.27 -7.49
N GLU A 129 4.42 -24.84 -8.17
CA GLU A 129 5.79 -24.96 -7.64
C GLU A 129 6.42 -23.58 -7.46
N VAL A 130 6.35 -22.73 -8.49
CA VAL A 130 6.88 -21.36 -8.43
C VAL A 130 6.12 -20.52 -7.40
N VAL A 131 4.80 -20.67 -7.32
CA VAL A 131 3.98 -20.01 -6.29
C VAL A 131 4.45 -20.38 -4.89
N SER A 132 4.63 -21.66 -4.60
CA SER A 132 5.08 -22.12 -3.27
C SER A 132 6.47 -21.58 -2.92
N LYS A 133 7.41 -21.59 -3.88
CA LYS A 133 8.76 -21.02 -3.72
C LYS A 133 8.72 -19.51 -3.45
N LEU A 134 7.95 -18.76 -4.23
CA LEU A 134 7.78 -17.32 -4.06
C LEU A 134 7.13 -16.96 -2.71
N GLU A 135 6.08 -17.68 -2.30
CA GLU A 135 5.41 -17.44 -1.01
C GLU A 135 6.35 -17.69 0.17
N THR A 136 7.14 -18.76 0.12
CA THR A 136 8.12 -19.10 1.16
C THR A 136 9.23 -18.06 1.22
N THR A 137 9.73 -17.65 0.05
CA THR A 137 10.78 -16.63 -0.08
C THR A 137 10.32 -15.29 0.47
N LEU A 138 9.14 -14.84 0.07
CA LEU A 138 8.59 -13.55 0.50
C LEU A 138 8.25 -13.53 1.98
N ARG A 139 7.75 -14.65 2.52
CA ARG A 139 7.51 -14.77 3.96
C ARG A 139 8.82 -14.62 4.74
N THR A 140 9.86 -15.34 4.33
CA THR A 140 11.17 -15.31 5.00
C THR A 140 11.80 -13.92 4.93
N ALA A 141 11.76 -13.28 3.75
CA ALA A 141 12.26 -11.91 3.58
C ALA A 141 11.48 -10.90 4.45
N LEU A 142 10.15 -11.04 4.54
CA LEU A 142 9.33 -10.19 5.40
C LEU A 142 9.66 -10.40 6.88
N GLU A 143 9.84 -11.64 7.34
CA GLU A 143 10.25 -11.95 8.72
C GLU A 143 11.58 -11.27 9.08
N VAL A 144 12.57 -11.33 8.17
CA VAL A 144 13.85 -10.64 8.34
C VAL A 144 13.63 -9.13 8.41
N LYS A 145 12.84 -8.54 7.50
CA LYS A 145 12.54 -7.10 7.54
C LYS A 145 11.79 -6.69 8.80
N GLU A 146 10.93 -7.55 9.34
CA GLU A 146 10.22 -7.28 10.59
C GLU A 146 11.15 -7.19 11.79
N THR A 147 12.32 -7.84 11.76
CA THR A 147 13.30 -7.72 12.85
C THR A 147 13.87 -6.31 13.00
N THR A 148 13.93 -5.53 11.93
CA THR A 148 14.42 -4.14 11.95
C THR A 148 13.35 -3.14 12.39
N LEU A 149 12.10 -3.57 12.52
CA LEU A 149 11.01 -2.71 12.94
C LEU A 149 11.02 -2.50 14.45
N ARG A 150 10.48 -1.36 14.87
CA ARG A 150 10.24 -1.08 16.29
C ARG A 150 9.35 -2.17 16.91
N PRO A 151 9.58 -2.55 18.17
CA PRO A 151 8.86 -3.64 18.80
C PRO A 151 7.35 -3.43 18.86
N GLU A 152 6.88 -2.19 19.00
CA GLU A 152 5.44 -1.87 19.01
C GLU A 152 4.78 -2.16 17.65
N ILE A 153 5.50 -1.96 16.55
CA ILE A 153 5.03 -2.25 15.19
C ILE A 153 5.00 -3.77 14.98
N ARG A 154 6.03 -4.47 15.45
CA ARG A 154 6.08 -5.94 15.40
C ARG A 154 4.91 -6.56 16.17
N LEU A 155 4.62 -6.05 17.36
CA LEU A 155 3.46 -6.45 18.16
C LEU A 155 2.15 -6.24 17.39
N LEU A 156 1.97 -5.08 16.77
CA LEU A 156 0.75 -4.80 16.01
C LEU A 156 0.60 -5.76 14.81
N ASN A 157 1.68 -6.00 14.06
CA ASN A 157 1.67 -6.97 12.95
C ASN A 157 1.31 -8.38 13.42
N GLN A 158 1.84 -8.80 14.57
CA GLN A 158 1.52 -10.09 15.17
C GLN A 158 0.02 -10.18 15.53
N LEU A 159 -0.52 -9.17 16.22
CA LEU A 159 -1.95 -9.12 16.60
C LEU A 159 -2.89 -9.08 15.38
N LEU A 160 -2.44 -8.49 14.26
CA LEU A 160 -3.19 -8.48 13.01
C LEU A 160 -3.21 -9.84 12.30
N ARG A 161 -2.24 -10.72 12.56
CA ARG A 161 -2.19 -12.08 12.01
C ARG A 161 -3.01 -13.07 12.84
N GLU A 162 -3.10 -12.84 14.14
CA GLU A 162 -3.79 -13.72 15.10
C GLU A 162 -5.32 -13.54 15.02
N THR A 163 -5.99 -14.55 14.48
CA THR A 163 -7.46 -14.56 14.34
C THR A 163 -8.16 -15.01 15.62
N ALA A 164 -7.55 -15.92 16.39
CA ALA A 164 -8.12 -16.43 17.63
C ALA A 164 -7.89 -15.46 18.80
N GLU A 165 -8.94 -15.24 19.60
CA GLU A 165 -8.90 -14.34 20.77
C GLU A 165 -7.91 -14.81 21.84
N LYS A 166 -7.84 -16.13 22.07
CA LYS A 166 -6.91 -16.73 23.04
C LYS A 166 -5.44 -16.43 22.71
N ASP A 167 -5.09 -16.54 21.43
CA ASP A 167 -3.71 -16.31 20.96
C ASP A 167 -3.36 -14.83 21.10
N ARG A 168 -4.27 -13.92 20.70
CA ARG A 168 -4.11 -12.47 20.91
C ARG A 168 -3.94 -12.13 22.39
N ALA A 169 -4.77 -12.68 23.27
CA ALA A 169 -4.67 -12.42 24.70
C ALA A 169 -3.29 -12.83 25.26
N SER A 170 -2.77 -13.98 24.84
CA SER A 170 -1.42 -14.45 25.20
C SER A 170 -0.32 -13.51 24.70
N THR A 171 -0.41 -13.08 23.44
CA THR A 171 0.52 -12.14 22.82
C THR A 171 0.50 -10.77 23.52
N ILE A 172 -0.69 -10.25 23.84
CA ILE A 172 -0.87 -9.00 24.59
C ILE A 172 -0.23 -9.11 25.98
N GLN A 173 -0.47 -10.21 26.70
CA GLN A 173 0.09 -10.44 28.04
C GLN A 173 1.61 -10.54 28.04
N THR A 174 2.19 -11.20 27.04
CA THR A 174 3.65 -11.32 26.89
C THR A 174 4.32 -9.97 26.58
N ASN A 175 3.58 -9.04 25.98
CA ASN A 175 4.10 -7.78 25.47
C ASN A 175 3.56 -6.53 26.21
N VAL A 176 3.08 -6.70 27.45
CA VAL A 176 2.46 -5.62 28.25
C VAL A 176 3.35 -4.38 28.42
N GLN A 177 4.67 -4.56 28.39
CA GLN A 177 5.64 -3.47 28.51
C GLN A 177 5.50 -2.40 27.41
N TYR A 178 4.93 -2.75 26.26
CA TYR A 178 4.68 -1.81 25.16
C TYR A 178 3.30 -1.13 25.22
N LEU A 179 2.47 -1.47 26.21
CA LEU A 179 1.06 -1.07 26.31
C LEU A 179 0.80 0.01 27.38
N SER A 180 1.78 0.86 27.68
CA SER A 180 1.54 2.04 28.51
C SER A 180 0.53 2.99 27.84
N SER A 181 -0.26 3.74 28.61
CA SER A 181 -1.35 4.57 28.04
C SER A 181 -0.89 5.59 27.01
N ASP A 182 0.32 6.12 27.17
CA ASP A 182 0.91 7.12 26.26
C ASP A 182 1.93 6.49 25.30
N SER A 183 1.93 5.16 25.19
CA SER A 183 2.87 4.42 24.32
C SER A 183 2.66 4.75 22.84
N TYR A 184 3.74 4.62 22.09
CA TYR A 184 3.73 4.73 20.63
C TYR A 184 2.75 3.73 19.99
N PHE A 185 2.56 2.55 20.59
CA PHE A 185 1.61 1.54 20.12
C PHE A 185 0.18 2.10 19.95
N PHE A 186 -0.37 2.75 20.98
CA PHE A 186 -1.74 3.30 20.90
C PHE A 186 -1.85 4.46 19.92
N GLN A 187 -0.79 5.27 19.78
CA GLN A 187 -0.76 6.36 18.80
C GLN A 187 -0.80 5.81 17.38
N LEU A 188 0.04 4.81 17.08
CA LEU A 188 0.08 4.11 15.80
C LEU A 188 -1.27 3.46 15.49
N LEU A 189 -1.83 2.69 16.42
CA LEU A 189 -3.10 2.00 16.25
C LEU A 189 -4.26 2.98 16.01
N SER A 190 -4.29 4.10 16.74
CA SER A 190 -5.31 5.14 16.56
C SER A 190 -5.19 5.82 15.20
N ARG A 191 -3.96 6.09 14.73
CA ARG A 191 -3.71 6.63 13.39
C ARG A 191 -4.19 5.66 12.31
N MET A 192 -3.83 4.39 12.40
CA MET A 192 -4.28 3.37 11.43
C MET A 192 -5.79 3.24 11.38
N ILE A 193 -6.48 3.27 12.52
CA ILE A 193 -7.96 3.27 12.56
C ILE A 193 -8.52 4.47 11.79
N LYS A 194 -8.02 5.68 12.05
CA LYS A 194 -8.45 6.91 11.35
C LYS A 194 -8.16 6.84 9.85
N ASP A 195 -6.97 6.37 9.48
CA ASP A 195 -6.56 6.23 8.08
C ASP A 195 -7.48 5.25 7.36
N VAL A 196 -7.81 4.10 7.97
CA VAL A 196 -8.75 3.13 7.40
C VAL A 196 -10.18 3.69 7.34
N GLU A 197 -10.65 4.43 8.35
CA GLU A 197 -11.96 5.10 8.35
C GLU A 197 -12.10 6.14 7.23
N SER A 198 -11.01 6.82 6.89
CA SER A 198 -10.97 7.84 5.83
C SER A 198 -11.05 7.25 4.41
N GLN A 199 -10.79 5.96 4.25
CA GLN A 199 -10.81 5.30 2.94
C GLN A 199 -12.24 5.10 2.43
N LYS A 200 -12.39 5.02 1.10
CA LYS A 200 -13.67 4.70 0.47
C LYS A 200 -14.17 3.32 0.92
N THR A 201 -15.46 3.26 1.23
CA THR A 201 -16.14 2.05 1.70
C THR A 201 -15.89 0.86 0.79
N ASN A 202 -15.29 -0.19 1.34
CA ASN A 202 -15.09 -1.47 0.67
C ASN A 202 -15.18 -2.64 1.68
N PRO A 203 -15.50 -3.87 1.26
CA PRO A 203 -15.66 -5.01 2.17
C PRO A 203 -14.41 -5.31 3.01
N ASN A 204 -13.22 -5.12 2.43
CA ASN A 204 -11.95 -5.37 3.11
C ASN A 204 -11.67 -4.34 4.21
N GLN A 205 -12.04 -3.08 3.98
CA GLN A 205 -11.92 -1.99 4.95
C GLN A 205 -12.77 -2.27 6.18
N LEU A 206 -14.03 -2.67 6.03
CA LEU A 206 -14.90 -2.97 7.18
C LEU A 206 -14.32 -4.09 8.05
N ARG A 207 -13.83 -5.16 7.41
CA ARG A 207 -13.18 -6.27 8.09
C ARG A 207 -11.94 -5.82 8.86
N LEU A 208 -11.06 -5.06 8.22
CA LEU A 208 -9.83 -4.55 8.85
C LEU A 208 -10.14 -3.59 10.00
N LEU A 209 -11.09 -2.68 9.82
CA LEU A 209 -11.51 -1.73 10.85
C LEU A 209 -12.09 -2.44 12.08
N THR A 210 -12.90 -3.49 11.85
CA THR A 210 -13.44 -4.33 12.92
C THR A 210 -12.31 -4.99 13.71
N GLN A 211 -11.31 -5.54 13.02
CA GLN A 211 -10.16 -6.17 13.66
C GLN A 211 -9.31 -5.16 14.45
N LEU A 212 -9.02 -3.99 13.88
CA LEU A 212 -8.24 -2.94 14.57
C LEU A 212 -8.95 -2.43 15.83
N ARG A 213 -10.27 -2.26 15.78
CA ARG A 213 -11.07 -1.85 16.95
C ARG A 213 -11.11 -2.92 18.04
N MET A 214 -11.18 -4.19 17.65
CA MET A 214 -11.10 -5.33 18.57
C MET A 214 -9.76 -5.35 19.29
N ILE A 215 -8.65 -5.26 18.54
CA ILE A 215 -7.28 -5.18 19.11
C ILE A 215 -7.15 -3.98 20.05
N ASN A 216 -7.65 -2.80 19.65
CA ASN A 216 -7.61 -1.59 20.48
C ASN A 216 -8.39 -1.76 21.79
N LYS A 217 -9.54 -2.44 21.75
CA LYS A 217 -10.33 -2.74 22.95
C LYS A 217 -9.57 -3.70 23.87
N GLU A 218 -9.13 -4.85 23.36
CA GLU A 218 -8.42 -5.89 24.12
C GLU A 218 -7.16 -5.34 24.81
N THR A 219 -6.32 -4.61 24.06
CA THR A 219 -5.08 -4.02 24.59
C THR A 219 -5.34 -2.94 25.65
N ARG A 220 -6.39 -2.14 25.51
CA ARG A 220 -6.76 -1.13 26.52
C ARG A 220 -7.28 -1.75 27.80
N GLU A 221 -8.05 -2.83 27.73
CA GLU A 221 -8.52 -3.52 28.93
C GLU A 221 -7.36 -4.13 29.72
N VAL A 222 -6.38 -4.73 29.05
CA VAL A 222 -5.15 -5.22 29.71
C VAL A 222 -4.34 -4.06 30.30
N ALA A 223 -4.16 -2.97 29.56
CA ALA A 223 -3.43 -1.79 30.08
C ALA A 223 -4.12 -1.19 31.33
N LYS A 224 -5.45 -1.15 31.37
CA LYS A 224 -6.21 -0.71 32.56
C LYS A 224 -6.05 -1.68 33.72
N ALA A 225 -6.08 -2.99 33.47
CA ALA A 225 -5.89 -4.01 34.50
C ALA A 225 -4.50 -3.92 35.14
N MET A 226 -3.47 -3.58 34.36
CA MET A 226 -2.11 -3.36 34.85
C MET A 226 -1.97 -2.12 35.74
N LYS A 227 -2.74 -1.04 35.48
CA LYS A 227 -2.71 0.17 36.33
C LYS A 227 -3.36 0.00 37.71
N ARG A 228 -4.17 -1.05 37.89
CA ARG A 228 -4.87 -1.32 39.15
C ARG A 228 -4.05 -2.18 40.11
N LYS A 229 -2.96 -2.76 39.64
CA LYS A 229 -1.99 -3.52 40.44
C LYS A 229 -0.91 -2.60 40.93
#